data_AF-A0A168NUN6-F1
#
_entry.id   AF-A0A168NUN6-F1
#
_cell.length_a   1.000
_cell.length_b   1.000
_cell.length_c   1.000
_cell.angle_alpha   90.00
_cell.angle_beta   90.00
_cell.angle_gamma   90.00
#
_symmetry.space_group_name_H-M   'P 1'
#
loop_
_entity.id
_entity.type
_entity.pdbx_description
1 polymer ?
#
loop_
_entity_poly.entity_id
_entity_poly.type
_entity_poly.pdbx_seq_one_letter_code
_entity_poly.pdbx_strand_id
1 'polypeptide(L)'
;METDIEGLLDFEGLDEDIVKEKPKKIIKTTSSGLKIALPQMPKQVSSTGIRIKGLSQEKRKEGLAHTTRIKEAIRIHEHAKKRLSHYEEIKNSTLTNVILPVITEDLRIIKNKYDQREIYLLKRRQYLNQLFNTKREATIFSKKHLRNI
;
A
#
# COMPACT_ATOMS: atom_id res chain seq x y z
N MET A 1 12.17 -29.83 -17.14
CA MET A 1 11.82 -30.22 -15.76
C MET A 1 12.63 -29.35 -14.83
N GLU A 2 11.90 -28.71 -13.94
CA GLU A 2 12.25 -28.00 -12.70
C GLU A 2 13.74 -27.86 -12.33
N THR A 3 14.14 -26.61 -12.09
CA THR A 3 15.28 -26.29 -11.23
C THR A 3 14.75 -25.79 -9.90
N ASP A 4 14.84 -26.65 -8.89
CA ASP A 4 14.71 -26.34 -7.48
C ASP A 4 15.80 -25.34 -7.06
N ILE A 5 15.40 -24.26 -6.40
CA ILE A 5 16.29 -23.42 -5.60
C ILE A 5 15.65 -23.31 -4.22
N GLU A 6 15.99 -24.27 -3.37
CA GLU A 6 15.97 -24.10 -1.93
C GLU A 6 17.13 -23.19 -1.52
N GLY A 7 16.83 -22.21 -0.67
CA GLY A 7 17.78 -21.25 -0.10
C GLY A 7 17.00 -20.32 0.83
N LEU A 8 16.74 -20.74 2.07
CA LEU A 8 17.61 -20.46 3.22
C LEU A 8 17.66 -18.97 3.55
N LEU A 9 16.75 -18.50 4.41
CA LEU A 9 16.98 -17.33 5.27
C LEU A 9 16.28 -17.57 6.61
N ASP A 10 17.08 -18.05 7.55
CA ASP A 10 16.86 -17.93 8.98
C ASP A 10 16.79 -16.44 9.37
N PHE A 11 15.79 -16.06 10.16
CA PHE A 11 15.80 -14.81 10.91
C PHE A 11 15.30 -15.12 12.33
N GLU A 12 16.23 -15.59 13.15
CA GLU A 12 16.12 -15.54 14.61
C GLU A 12 16.26 -14.08 15.08
N GLY A 13 15.51 -13.75 16.13
CA GLY A 13 15.90 -12.75 17.12
C GLY A 13 15.58 -11.30 16.77
N LEU A 14 14.57 -10.75 17.46
CA LEU A 14 14.78 -9.62 18.35
C LEU A 14 13.58 -9.52 19.30
N ASP A 15 13.83 -9.95 20.52
CA ASP A 15 13.08 -9.63 21.72
C ASP A 15 12.92 -8.10 21.87
N GLU A 16 11.80 -7.66 22.43
CA GLU A 16 11.80 -6.84 23.66
C GLU A 16 10.36 -6.46 24.05
N ASP A 17 9.91 -7.07 25.13
CA ASP A 17 8.72 -6.72 25.90
C ASP A 17 8.81 -5.26 26.39
N ILE A 18 7.91 -4.40 25.93
CA ILE A 18 7.64 -3.12 26.61
C ILE A 18 6.25 -3.18 27.24
N VAL A 19 6.24 -3.77 28.44
CA VAL A 19 5.17 -3.63 29.44
C VAL A 19 5.11 -2.17 29.89
N LYS A 20 4.12 -1.42 29.42
CA LYS A 20 3.80 -0.11 30.00
C LYS A 20 2.99 -0.29 31.29
N GLU A 21 3.71 -0.42 32.41
CA GLU A 21 3.19 -0.22 33.76
C GLU A 21 2.45 1.12 33.87
N LYS A 22 1.23 1.09 34.40
CA LYS A 22 0.56 2.29 34.91
C LYS A 22 0.73 2.34 36.44
N PRO A 23 1.02 3.51 37.04
CA PRO A 23 1.29 3.60 38.46
C PRO A 23 0.04 3.34 39.32
N LYS A 24 0.21 2.48 40.33
CA LYS A 24 -0.76 2.18 41.39
C LYS A 24 -1.05 3.45 42.20
N LYS A 25 -2.31 3.90 42.23
CA LYS A 25 -2.77 4.89 43.21
C LYS A 25 -2.80 4.25 44.59
N ILE A 26 -1.87 4.68 45.44
CA ILE A 26 -1.87 4.43 46.88
C ILE A 26 -3.05 5.21 47.48
N ILE A 27 -4.09 4.50 47.90
CA ILE A 27 -5.14 5.06 48.76
C ILE A 27 -4.78 4.68 50.19
N LYS A 28 -4.43 5.70 50.98
CA LYS A 28 -4.14 5.59 52.41
C LYS A 28 -5.42 5.20 53.15
N THR A 29 -5.31 4.15 53.94
CA THR A 29 -6.33 3.64 54.88
C THR A 29 -6.57 4.64 56.01
N THR A 30 -7.83 5.01 56.23
CA THR A 30 -8.30 5.48 57.54
C THR A 30 -9.20 4.42 58.15
N SER A 31 -8.83 4.03 59.36
CA SER A 31 -9.49 3.10 60.26
C SER A 31 -10.83 3.64 60.75
N SER A 32 -11.88 2.82 60.76
CA SER A 32 -12.73 2.63 61.95
C SER A 32 -13.89 1.68 61.67
N GLY A 33 -13.91 0.57 62.42
CA GLY A 33 -15.10 -0.15 62.86
C GLY A 33 -16.01 -0.77 61.81
N LEU A 34 -15.90 -2.09 61.60
CA LEU A 34 -17.05 -2.89 61.18
C LEU A 34 -16.99 -4.29 61.79
N LYS A 35 -18.13 -4.69 62.35
CA LYS A 35 -18.39 -5.87 63.16
C LYS A 35 -18.00 -7.17 62.44
N ILE A 36 -17.36 -8.09 63.17
CA ILE A 36 -17.09 -9.46 62.70
C ILE A 36 -18.44 -10.20 62.63
N ALA A 37 -19.02 -10.25 61.44
CA ALA A 37 -20.04 -11.23 61.09
C ALA A 37 -19.35 -12.44 60.46
N LEU A 38 -19.68 -13.64 60.94
CA LEU A 38 -19.15 -14.90 60.40
C LEU A 38 -19.32 -14.95 58.87
N PRO A 39 -18.35 -15.49 58.12
CA PRO A 39 -18.50 -15.67 56.68
C PRO A 39 -19.59 -16.72 56.44
N GLN A 40 -20.77 -16.27 56.03
CA GLN A 40 -21.69 -17.17 55.33
C GLN A 40 -21.00 -17.56 54.03
N MET A 41 -20.68 -18.84 53.90
CA MET A 41 -20.15 -19.41 52.67
C MET A 41 -21.05 -19.02 51.49
N PRO A 42 -20.52 -18.43 50.40
CA PRO A 42 -21.30 -18.35 49.19
C PRO A 42 -21.55 -19.78 48.72
N LYS A 43 -22.80 -20.25 48.78
CA LYS A 43 -23.23 -21.37 47.94
C LYS A 43 -22.96 -20.95 46.51
N GLN A 44 -21.85 -21.45 45.94
CA GLN A 44 -21.59 -21.37 44.52
C GLN A 44 -22.66 -22.21 43.82
N VAL A 45 -23.76 -21.56 43.46
CA VAL A 45 -24.69 -22.11 42.48
C VAL A 45 -24.02 -21.89 41.13
N SER A 46 -23.24 -22.88 40.71
CA SER A 46 -22.71 -23.01 39.35
C SER A 46 -23.85 -23.28 38.36
N SER A 47 -24.76 -22.32 38.21
CA SER A 47 -25.65 -22.30 37.06
C SER A 47 -24.96 -21.56 35.94
N THR A 48 -24.07 -22.26 35.24
CA THR A 48 -23.60 -21.85 33.91
C THR A 48 -24.79 -21.97 32.96
N GLY A 49 -25.72 -21.01 33.05
CA GLY A 49 -26.88 -20.94 32.17
C GLY A 49 -26.38 -20.86 30.73
N ILE A 50 -26.76 -21.85 29.91
CA ILE A 50 -26.29 -21.94 28.54
C ILE A 50 -26.84 -20.74 27.75
N ARG A 51 -26.00 -19.72 27.50
CA ARG A 51 -26.33 -18.52 26.72
C ARG A 51 -26.39 -18.83 25.21
N ILE A 52 -27.23 -19.78 24.80
CA ILE A 52 -27.31 -20.24 23.40
C ILE A 52 -27.82 -19.14 22.46
N LYS A 53 -28.76 -18.29 22.94
CA LYS A 53 -29.41 -17.27 22.11
C LYS A 53 -28.46 -16.13 21.68
N GLY A 54 -27.49 -15.76 22.50
CA GLY A 54 -26.52 -14.68 22.20
C GLY A 54 -25.41 -15.11 21.23
N LEU A 55 -24.89 -16.33 21.40
CA LEU A 55 -23.78 -16.87 20.59
C LEU A 55 -24.16 -17.00 19.10
N SER A 56 -25.42 -17.34 18.79
CA SER A 56 -25.89 -17.41 17.41
C SER A 56 -26.00 -16.02 16.73
N GLN A 57 -26.32 -14.98 17.49
CA GLN A 57 -26.37 -13.61 16.99
C GLN A 57 -24.96 -13.04 16.79
N GLU A 58 -24.01 -13.36 17.68
CA GLU A 58 -22.60 -13.01 17.53
C GLU A 58 -22.00 -13.65 16.27
N LYS A 59 -22.19 -14.95 16.05
CA LYS A 59 -21.75 -15.63 14.82
C LYS A 59 -22.34 -15.02 13.55
N ARG A 60 -23.60 -14.58 13.58
CA ARG A 60 -24.22 -13.86 12.45
C ARG A 60 -23.59 -12.48 12.23
N LYS A 61 -23.30 -11.74 13.30
CA LYS A 61 -22.62 -10.43 13.23
C LYS A 61 -21.19 -10.57 12.72
N GLU A 62 -20.46 -11.60 13.15
CA GLU A 62 -19.12 -11.92 12.66
C GLU A 62 -19.14 -12.30 11.17
N GLY A 63 -20.08 -13.14 10.75
CA GLY A 63 -20.29 -13.46 9.34
C GLY A 63 -20.57 -12.22 8.49
N LEU A 64 -21.45 -11.33 8.96
CA LEU A 64 -21.73 -10.06 8.30
C LEU A 64 -20.48 -9.17 8.23
N ALA A 65 -19.73 -9.03 9.33
CA ALA A 65 -18.49 -8.26 9.35
C ALA A 65 -17.45 -8.82 8.36
N HIS A 66 -17.33 -10.15 8.27
CA HIS A 66 -16.45 -10.81 7.31
C HIS A 66 -16.87 -10.51 5.86
N THR A 67 -18.16 -10.60 5.54
CA THR A 67 -18.64 -10.28 4.18
C THR A 67 -18.41 -8.81 3.83
N THR A 68 -18.56 -7.89 4.79
CA THR A 68 -18.28 -6.47 4.60
C THR A 68 -16.81 -6.23 4.33
N ARG A 69 -15.90 -6.87 5.09
CA ARG A 69 -14.45 -6.78 4.84
C ARG A 69 -14.06 -7.30 3.45
N ILE A 70 -14.64 -8.41 3.01
CA ILE A 70 -14.40 -8.93 1.65
C ILE A 70 -14.86 -7.90 0.60
N LYS A 71 -16.07 -7.36 0.74
CA LYS A 71 -16.59 -6.35 -0.20
C LYS A 71 -15.73 -5.10 -0.24
N GLU A 72 -15.26 -4.66 0.91
CA GLU A 72 -14.35 -3.52 1.03
C GLU A 72 -13.01 -3.79 0.36
N ALA A 73 -12.41 -4.97 0.59
CA ALA A 73 -11.17 -5.38 -0.07
C ALA A 73 -11.32 -5.44 -1.60
N ILE A 74 -12.43 -6.00 -2.12
CA ILE A 74 -12.73 -6.02 -3.56
C ILE A 74 -12.83 -4.58 -4.10
N ARG A 75 -13.58 -3.71 -3.42
CA ARG A 75 -13.73 -2.31 -3.83
C ARG A 75 -12.39 -1.58 -3.85
N ILE A 76 -11.54 -1.78 -2.85
CA ILE A 76 -10.20 -1.18 -2.79
C ILE A 76 -9.35 -1.66 -3.97
N HIS A 77 -9.36 -2.97 -4.25
CA HIS A 77 -8.62 -3.55 -5.36
C HIS A 77 -9.11 -3.02 -6.72
N GLU A 78 -10.43 -2.98 -6.96
CA GLU A 78 -11.01 -2.43 -8.18
C GLU A 78 -10.65 -0.95 -8.37
N HIS A 79 -10.69 -0.17 -7.29
CA HIS A 79 -10.30 1.23 -7.32
C HIS A 79 -8.82 1.40 -7.67
N ALA A 80 -7.93 0.60 -7.07
CA ALA A 80 -6.51 0.60 -7.40
C ALA A 80 -6.26 0.24 -8.88
N LYS A 81 -6.95 -0.78 -9.39
CA LYS A 81 -6.87 -1.18 -10.81
C LYS A 81 -7.31 -0.06 -11.75
N LYS A 82 -8.44 0.60 -11.46
CA LYS A 82 -8.92 1.75 -12.25
C LYS A 82 -7.92 2.90 -12.27
N ARG A 83 -7.32 3.21 -11.11
CA ARG A 83 -6.28 4.24 -11.02
C ARG A 83 -5.06 3.89 -11.88
N LEU A 84 -4.60 2.65 -11.82
CA LEU A 84 -3.48 2.19 -12.64
C LEU A 84 -3.78 2.35 -14.14
N SER A 85 -4.94 1.87 -14.59
CA SER A 85 -5.40 2.01 -15.97
C SER A 85 -5.45 3.46 -16.42
N HIS A 86 -5.96 4.36 -15.57
CA HIS A 86 -6.03 5.78 -15.87
C HIS A 86 -4.64 6.40 -16.09
N TYR A 87 -3.66 6.07 -15.24
CA TYR A 87 -2.29 6.55 -15.43
C TYR A 87 -1.61 5.95 -16.67
N GLU A 88 -1.91 4.70 -17.01
CA GLU A 88 -1.45 4.10 -18.27
C GLU A 88 -2.05 4.81 -19.50
N GLU A 89 -3.33 5.15 -19.47
CA GLU A 89 -4.00 5.94 -20.52
C GLU A 89 -3.36 7.32 -20.68
N ILE A 90 -3.11 8.03 -19.56
CA ILE A 90 -2.44 9.34 -19.59
C ILE A 90 -1.03 9.21 -20.17
N LYS A 91 -0.27 8.19 -19.77
CA LYS A 91 1.08 7.93 -20.28
C LYS A 91 1.05 7.68 -21.78
N ASN A 92 0.14 6.81 -22.24
CA ASN A 92 -0.02 6.48 -23.66
C ASN A 92 -0.47 7.69 -24.49
N SER A 93 -1.40 8.48 -23.97
CA SER A 93 -1.84 9.73 -24.59
C SER A 93 -0.70 10.73 -24.71
N THR A 94 0.07 10.93 -23.63
CA THR A 94 1.23 11.84 -23.63
C THR A 94 2.30 11.39 -24.63
N LEU A 95 2.60 10.09 -24.66
CA LEU A 95 3.55 9.52 -25.61
C LEU A 95 3.10 9.75 -27.05
N THR A 96 1.84 9.45 -27.35
CA THR A 96 1.29 9.46 -28.72
C THR A 96 1.04 10.87 -29.23
N ASN A 97 0.52 11.77 -28.39
CA ASN A 97 0.04 13.08 -28.82
C ASN A 97 1.07 14.20 -28.60
N VAL A 98 2.05 14.01 -27.71
CA VAL A 98 3.01 15.05 -27.36
C VAL A 98 4.43 14.63 -27.75
N ILE A 99 4.90 13.49 -27.26
CA ILE A 99 6.32 13.11 -27.40
C ILE A 99 6.63 12.66 -28.84
N LEU A 100 5.87 11.71 -29.38
CA LEU A 100 6.12 11.17 -30.72
C LEU A 100 6.03 12.22 -31.83
N PRO A 101 5.05 13.14 -31.85
CA PRO A 101 4.98 14.18 -32.87
C PRO A 101 6.21 15.11 -32.84
N VAL A 102 6.67 15.50 -31.65
CA VAL A 102 7.86 16.34 -31.49
C VAL A 102 9.11 15.63 -32.02
N ILE A 103 9.34 14.38 -31.61
CA ILE A 103 10.48 13.59 -32.11
C ILE A 103 10.40 13.43 -33.63
N THR A 104 9.21 13.18 -34.17
CA THR A 104 9.01 13.00 -35.60
C THR A 104 9.34 14.27 -36.37
N GLU A 105 8.93 15.43 -35.86
CA GLU A 105 9.25 16.73 -36.44
C GLU A 105 10.75 16.99 -36.42
N ASP A 106 11.40 16.81 -35.27
CA ASP A 106 12.84 17.01 -35.11
C ASP A 106 13.65 16.10 -36.05
N LEU A 107 13.24 14.83 -36.17
CA LEU A 107 13.88 13.90 -37.10
C LEU A 107 13.66 14.29 -38.57
N ARG A 108 12.53 14.91 -38.91
CA ARG A 108 12.27 15.45 -40.25
C ARG A 108 13.16 16.64 -40.55
N ILE A 109 13.32 17.55 -39.59
CA ILE A 109 14.24 18.69 -39.69
C ILE A 109 15.68 18.21 -39.88
N ILE A 110 16.12 17.22 -39.08
CA ILE A 110 17.46 16.62 -39.22
C ILE A 110 17.63 15.99 -40.61
N LYS A 111 16.62 15.27 -41.11
CA LYS A 111 16.64 14.69 -42.46
C LYS A 111 16.80 15.75 -43.53
N ASN A 112 16.01 16.83 -43.47
CA ASN A 112 16.07 17.92 -44.45
C ASN A 112 17.40 18.69 -44.39
N LYS A 113 18.06 18.72 -43.22
CA LYS A 113 19.36 19.40 -43.04
C LYS A 113 20.55 18.58 -43.54
N TYR A 114 20.43 17.25 -43.56
CA TYR A 114 21.50 16.33 -43.93
C TYR A 114 21.02 15.38 -45.03
N ASP A 115 21.14 15.80 -46.29
CA ASP A 115 20.75 15.00 -47.46
C ASP A 115 21.57 13.71 -47.61
N GLN A 116 22.82 13.72 -47.13
CA GLN A 116 23.66 12.52 -47.13
C GLN A 116 23.18 11.52 -46.07
N ARG A 117 22.76 10.35 -46.54
CA ARG A 117 22.16 9.28 -45.72
C ARG A 117 23.01 8.89 -44.51
N GLU A 118 24.33 8.77 -44.67
CA GLU A 118 25.23 8.37 -43.59
C GLU A 118 25.30 9.42 -42.47
N ILE A 119 25.39 10.70 -42.85
CA ILE A 119 25.41 11.83 -41.90
C ILE A 119 24.06 11.92 -41.17
N TYR A 120 22.95 11.76 -41.89
CA TYR A 120 21.62 11.71 -41.29
C TYR A 120 21.51 10.60 -40.23
N LEU A 121 21.95 9.38 -40.53
CA LEU A 121 21.89 8.25 -39.60
C LEU A 121 22.71 8.50 -38.34
N LEU A 122 23.91 9.07 -38.49
CA LEU A 122 24.76 9.46 -37.35
C LEU A 122 24.08 10.53 -36.49
N LYS A 123 23.54 11.58 -37.11
CA LYS A 123 22.88 12.69 -36.40
C LYS A 123 21.59 12.27 -35.72
N ARG A 124 20.79 11.42 -36.37
CA ARG A 124 19.61 10.78 -35.76
C ARG A 124 19.99 9.99 -34.50
N ARG A 125 21.04 9.17 -34.57
CA ARG A 125 21.50 8.39 -33.41
C ARG A 125 21.98 9.30 -32.28
N GLN A 126 22.74 10.36 -32.59
CA GLN A 126 23.20 11.34 -31.60
C GLN A 126 22.02 12.05 -30.91
N TYR A 127 21.03 12.51 -31.69
CA TYR A 127 19.82 13.15 -31.17
C TYR A 127 19.03 12.23 -30.24
N LEU A 128 18.75 10.98 -30.67
CA LEU A 128 18.03 10.03 -29.82
C LEU A 128 18.80 9.72 -28.53
N ASN A 129 20.12 9.52 -28.62
CA ASN A 129 20.94 9.32 -27.44
C ASN A 129 20.90 10.52 -26.49
N GLN A 130 20.91 11.75 -27.01
CA GLN A 130 20.77 12.95 -26.18
C GLN A 130 19.41 12.97 -25.48
N LEU A 131 18.32 12.79 -26.25
CA LEU A 131 16.95 12.80 -25.75
C LEU A 131 16.71 11.81 -24.59
N PHE A 132 17.30 10.61 -24.69
CA PHE A 132 17.14 9.58 -23.65
C PHE A 132 18.17 9.69 -22.51
N ASN A 133 19.35 10.28 -22.75
CA ASN A 133 20.40 10.41 -21.73
C ASN A 133 20.31 11.71 -20.91
N THR A 134 19.63 12.76 -21.39
CA THR A 134 19.41 13.98 -20.60
C THR A 134 18.31 13.77 -19.57
N LYS A 135 18.66 13.07 -18.46
CA LYS A 135 17.83 13.00 -17.24
C LYS A 135 17.27 14.38 -16.85
N ARG A 136 18.05 15.45 -17.05
CA ARG A 136 17.66 16.83 -16.73
C ARG A 136 16.52 17.34 -17.60
N GLU A 137 16.52 17.07 -18.90
CA GLU A 137 15.45 17.51 -19.82
C GLU A 137 14.18 16.69 -19.64
N ALA A 138 14.31 15.38 -19.42
CA ALA A 138 13.17 14.55 -19.01
C ALA A 138 12.54 15.05 -17.70
N THR A 139 13.38 15.47 -16.73
CA THR A 139 12.90 16.07 -15.47
C THR A 139 12.24 17.43 -15.70
N ILE A 140 12.77 18.28 -16.58
CA ILE A 140 12.19 19.59 -16.92
C ILE A 140 10.85 19.41 -17.66
N PHE A 141 10.79 18.49 -18.63
CA PHE A 141 9.57 18.13 -19.34
C PHE A 141 8.52 17.59 -18.36
N SER A 142 8.90 16.68 -17.47
CA SER A 142 8.00 16.13 -16.45
C SER A 142 7.49 17.21 -15.50
N LYS A 143 8.36 18.11 -15.03
CA LYS A 143 7.95 19.24 -14.17
C LYS A 143 7.05 20.25 -14.89
N LYS A 144 7.23 20.46 -16.20
CA LYS A 144 6.47 21.43 -16.99
C LYS A 144 5.13 20.87 -17.47
N HIS A 145 5.08 19.61 -17.85
CA HIS A 145 3.95 18.98 -18.54
C HIS A 145 3.19 17.94 -17.70
N LEU A 146 3.79 17.40 -16.63
CA LEU A 146 3.16 16.42 -15.74
C LEU A 146 2.88 16.98 -14.33
N ARG A 147 2.90 18.31 -14.15
CA ARG A 147 2.82 18.96 -12.83
C ARG A 147 1.51 18.71 -12.06
N ASN A 148 0.47 18.25 -12.76
CA ASN A 148 -0.89 18.04 -12.23
C ASN A 148 -1.37 16.58 -12.35
N ILE A 149 -0.48 15.62 -12.65
CA ILE A 149 -0.76 14.18 -12.67
C ILE A 149 -0.19 13.56 -11.39
#